data_AF-A0AA39JF08-F1
#
_entry.id   AF-A0AA39JF08-F1
#
_cell.length_a   1.000
_cell.length_b   1.000
_cell.length_c   1.000
_cell.angle_alpha   90.00
_cell.angle_beta   90.00
_cell.angle_gamma   90.00
#
_symmetry.space_group_name_H-M   'P 1'
#
loop_
_entity.id
_entity.type
_entity.pdbx_description
1 polymer ?
#
loop_
_entity_poly.entity_id
_entity_poly.type
_entity_poly.pdbx_seq_one_letter_code
_entity_poly.pdbx_strand_id
1 'polypeptide(L)'
;MSASGLNPPRFKARYYYSAISSILTPIRDIAVEFYEATSAMRNEVYMFLQEGLGILCSKSESSHNKNIANAEHHIRAAQVDYLRACQIIESRFEDLLWDSEELLIVQLRGSYGLEILLRLTKRYCPLSSYRLIVMEGIPRRLSMFWDDACEILACLNHLGEVMSRIQIRFRSPEWRAYYTGRRDVINLFANTSYYTLVWRDRVENHITYGLYKFNTQVELNIDDRFSGNMIPQVQRSMMLGGGRATSVWMNR
;
A
#
# COMPACT_ATOMS: atom_id res chain seq x y z
N MET A 1 -19.24 20.07 -51.83
CA MET A 1 -19.52 20.61 -50.48
C MET A 1 -20.11 19.48 -49.64
N SER A 2 -19.30 18.82 -48.83
CA SER A 2 -19.76 17.87 -47.82
C SER A 2 -18.62 17.65 -46.81
N ALA A 3 -18.64 18.42 -45.72
CA ALA A 3 -17.80 18.15 -44.55
C ALA A 3 -18.71 17.56 -43.48
N SER A 4 -18.65 16.24 -43.34
CA SER A 4 -19.34 15.45 -42.33
C SER A 4 -18.57 15.47 -40.99
N GLY A 5 -19.29 15.84 -39.93
CA GLY A 5 -19.23 15.23 -38.61
C GLY A 5 -17.86 15.08 -37.93
N LEU A 6 -17.38 16.15 -37.30
CA LEU A 6 -16.43 16.03 -36.19
C LEU A 6 -17.18 15.51 -34.95
N ASN A 7 -16.90 14.28 -34.55
CA ASN A 7 -17.21 13.74 -33.23
C ASN A 7 -16.13 14.20 -32.22
N PRO A 8 -16.48 14.91 -31.13
CA PRO A 8 -15.66 14.83 -29.93
C PRO A 8 -16.50 14.75 -28.64
N PRO A 9 -16.67 13.54 -28.08
CA PRO A 9 -16.63 13.42 -26.61
C PRO A 9 -15.70 12.32 -26.09
N ARG A 10 -15.39 11.29 -26.90
CA ARG A 10 -14.65 10.09 -26.44
C ARG A 10 -13.18 10.34 -26.09
N PHE A 11 -12.53 11.34 -26.68
CA PHE A 11 -11.10 11.58 -26.46
C PHE A 11 -10.78 12.18 -25.08
N LYS A 12 -11.67 13.03 -24.53
CA LYS A 12 -11.41 13.69 -23.23
C LYS A 12 -11.60 12.72 -22.05
N ALA A 13 -12.66 11.92 -22.05
CA ALA A 13 -12.89 10.92 -20.99
C ALA A 13 -11.74 9.89 -20.91
N ARG A 14 -11.26 9.42 -22.07
CA ARG A 14 -10.10 8.52 -22.18
C ARG A 14 -8.80 9.15 -21.66
N TYR A 15 -8.61 10.45 -21.87
CA TYR A 15 -7.45 11.20 -21.37
C TYR A 15 -7.46 11.37 -19.84
N TYR A 16 -8.62 11.71 -19.24
CA TYR A 16 -8.73 11.83 -17.77
C TYR A 16 -8.54 10.48 -17.07
N TYR A 17 -9.08 9.40 -17.65
CA TYR A 17 -8.84 8.04 -17.16
C TYR A 17 -7.35 7.67 -17.23
N SER A 18 -6.69 8.04 -18.34
CA SER A 18 -5.25 7.85 -18.51
C SER A 18 -4.42 8.65 -17.51
N ALA A 19 -4.81 9.90 -17.17
CA ALA A 19 -4.05 10.75 -16.26
C ALA A 19 -4.18 10.30 -14.80
N ILE A 20 -5.38 10.00 -14.32
CA ILE A 20 -5.59 9.45 -12.97
C ILE A 20 -4.90 8.08 -12.86
N SER A 21 -5.03 7.23 -13.88
CA SER A 21 -4.34 5.93 -13.91
C SER A 21 -2.81 6.10 -13.88
N SER A 22 -2.25 7.11 -14.55
CA SER A 22 -0.80 7.36 -14.53
C SER A 22 -0.28 7.84 -13.18
N ILE A 23 -1.14 8.42 -12.32
CA ILE A 23 -0.78 8.82 -10.95
C ILE A 23 -0.94 7.63 -9.98
N LEU A 24 -2.04 6.88 -10.10
CA LEU A 24 -2.32 5.76 -9.19
C LEU A 24 -1.46 4.51 -9.46
N THR A 25 -0.98 4.33 -10.69
CA THR A 25 -0.17 3.16 -11.06
C THR A 25 1.15 3.10 -10.28
N PRO A 26 1.96 4.17 -10.22
CA PRO A 26 3.14 4.19 -9.36
C PRO A 26 2.84 3.93 -7.88
N ILE A 27 1.75 4.49 -7.33
CA ILE A 27 1.38 4.28 -5.92
C ILE A 27 1.09 2.80 -5.67
N ARG A 28 0.31 2.17 -6.56
CA ARG A 28 0.02 0.75 -6.51
C ARG A 28 1.29 -0.08 -6.59
N ASP A 29 2.17 0.23 -7.55
CA ASP A 29 3.36 -0.58 -7.79
C ASP A 29 4.34 -0.51 -6.61
N ILE A 30 4.48 0.67 -5.98
CA ILE A 30 5.24 0.80 -4.71
C ILE A 30 4.57 0.04 -3.57
N ALA A 31 3.25 0.15 -3.43
CA ALA A 31 2.53 -0.57 -2.39
C ALA A 31 2.71 -2.10 -2.55
N VAL A 32 2.67 -2.61 -3.78
CA VAL A 32 2.95 -4.02 -4.08
C VAL A 32 4.36 -4.40 -3.64
N GLU A 33 5.37 -3.63 -4.03
CA GLU A 33 6.76 -3.91 -3.67
C GLU A 33 6.97 -3.93 -2.15
N PHE A 34 6.31 -3.00 -1.44
CA PHE A 34 6.28 -2.98 0.01
C PHE A 34 5.61 -4.23 0.59
N TYR A 35 4.44 -4.62 0.09
CA TYR A 35 3.75 -5.83 0.52
C TYR A 35 4.57 -7.10 0.25
N GLU A 36 5.29 -7.17 -0.87
CA GLU A 36 6.20 -8.27 -1.19
C GLU A 36 7.36 -8.36 -0.19
N ALA A 37 8.00 -7.23 0.13
CA ALA A 37 9.08 -7.19 1.12
C ALA A 37 8.60 -7.60 2.52
N THR A 38 7.45 -7.07 2.96
CA THR A 38 6.88 -7.45 4.26
C THR A 38 6.40 -8.90 4.31
N SER A 39 5.93 -9.44 3.19
CA SER A 39 5.56 -10.86 3.05
C SER A 39 6.80 -11.77 3.12
N ALA A 40 7.89 -11.41 2.44
CA ALA A 40 9.16 -12.12 2.48
C ALA A 40 9.72 -12.18 3.91
N MET A 41 9.76 -11.04 4.62
CA MET A 41 10.16 -11.00 6.02
C MET A 41 9.32 -11.94 6.90
N ARG A 42 8.00 -11.99 6.69
CA ARG A 42 7.12 -12.89 7.45
C ARG A 42 7.32 -14.35 7.10
N ASN A 43 7.72 -14.67 5.87
CA ASN A 43 8.12 -16.03 5.52
C ASN A 43 9.36 -16.45 6.33
N GLU A 44 10.33 -15.56 6.49
CA GLU A 44 11.50 -15.81 7.34
C GLU A 44 11.12 -15.97 8.82
N VAL A 45 10.13 -15.22 9.32
CA VAL A 45 9.55 -15.42 10.66
C VAL A 45 8.92 -16.81 10.79
N TYR A 46 8.15 -17.23 9.78
CA TYR A 46 7.54 -18.56 9.76
C TYR A 46 8.61 -19.66 9.84
N MET A 47 9.65 -19.56 9.00
CA MET A 47 10.76 -20.51 8.98
C MET A 47 11.52 -20.52 10.31
N PHE A 48 11.79 -19.36 10.90
CA PHE A 48 12.37 -19.26 12.24
C PHE A 48 11.55 -20.00 13.30
N LEU A 49 10.22 -19.89 13.26
CA LEU A 49 9.35 -20.60 14.20
C LEU A 49 9.39 -22.12 13.96
N GLN A 50 9.52 -22.58 12.71
CA GLN A 50 9.71 -24.01 12.39
C GLN A 50 11.03 -24.54 12.95
N GLU A 51 12.11 -23.77 12.86
CA GLU A 51 13.39 -24.13 13.49
C GLU A 51 13.26 -24.17 15.02
N GLY A 52 12.53 -23.22 15.61
CA GLY A 52 12.18 -23.23 17.02
C GLY A 52 11.41 -24.48 17.45
N LEU A 53 10.44 -24.94 16.66
CA LEU A 53 9.74 -26.20 16.89
C LEU A 53 10.70 -27.39 16.81
N GLY A 54 11.60 -27.39 15.83
CA GLY A 54 12.65 -28.41 15.72
C GLY A 54 13.53 -28.48 16.98
N ILE A 55 13.87 -27.33 17.57
CA ILE A 55 14.64 -27.25 18.82
C ILE A 55 13.83 -27.79 20.00
N LEU A 56 12.55 -27.42 20.11
CA LEU A 56 11.70 -27.83 21.23
C LEU A 56 11.26 -29.30 21.19
N CYS A 57 11.17 -29.89 19.99
CA CYS A 57 10.73 -31.27 19.79
C CYS A 57 11.89 -32.28 19.80
N SER A 58 13.11 -31.84 19.50
CA SER A 58 14.28 -32.72 19.44
C SER A 58 14.93 -32.90 20.81
N LYS A 59 15.51 -34.09 21.04
CA LYS A 59 16.41 -34.36 22.18
C LYS A 59 17.88 -34.45 21.76
N SER A 60 18.16 -34.34 20.47
CA SER A 60 19.50 -34.55 19.92
C SER A 60 20.27 -33.23 19.80
N GLU A 61 21.47 -33.17 20.37
CA GLU A 61 22.29 -31.96 20.32
C GLU A 61 22.76 -31.60 18.90
N SER A 62 22.97 -32.59 18.03
CA SER A 62 23.30 -32.35 16.63
C SER A 62 22.14 -31.69 15.86
N SER A 63 20.90 -32.03 16.23
CA SER A 63 19.69 -31.41 15.70
C SER A 63 19.51 -29.99 16.24
N HIS A 64 19.82 -29.75 17.52
CA HIS A 64 19.77 -28.40 18.11
C HIS A 64 20.73 -27.45 17.39
N ASN A 65 21.99 -27.85 17.21
CA ASN A 65 22.99 -26.99 16.60
C ASN A 65 22.62 -26.57 15.17
N LYS A 66 22.09 -27.50 14.37
CA LYS A 66 21.60 -27.21 13.01
C LYS A 66 20.45 -26.19 13.05
N ASN A 67 19.44 -26.45 13.86
CA ASN A 67 18.25 -25.61 13.90
C ASN A 67 18.54 -24.21 14.47
N ILE A 68 19.48 -24.09 15.43
CA ILE A 68 19.93 -22.79 15.95
C ILE A 68 20.63 -21.98 14.84
N ALA A 69 21.52 -22.62 14.07
CA ALA A 69 22.20 -21.96 12.94
C ALA A 69 21.21 -21.51 11.85
N ASN A 70 20.21 -22.35 11.54
CA ASN A 70 19.14 -22.01 10.62
C ASN A 70 18.27 -20.85 11.16
N ALA A 71 17.88 -20.88 12.43
CA ALA A 71 17.12 -19.79 13.06
C ALA A 71 17.86 -18.45 12.96
N GLU A 72 19.18 -18.45 13.13
CA GLU A 72 20.02 -17.27 12.94
C GLU A 72 20.06 -16.78 11.49
N HIS A 73 20.10 -17.71 10.54
CA HIS A 73 20.01 -17.37 9.11
C HIS A 73 18.68 -16.67 8.81
N HIS A 74 17.56 -17.20 9.29
CA HIS A 74 16.24 -16.61 9.10
C HIS A 74 16.09 -15.23 9.76
N ILE A 75 16.70 -15.00 10.93
CA ILE A 75 16.74 -13.65 11.53
C ILE A 75 17.48 -12.66 10.61
N ARG A 76 18.64 -13.06 10.07
CA ARG A 76 19.41 -12.19 9.16
C ARG A 76 18.65 -11.92 7.87
N ALA A 77 17.99 -12.93 7.29
CA ALA A 77 17.17 -12.76 6.09
C ALA A 77 15.98 -11.83 6.35
N ALA A 78 15.25 -12.03 7.46
CA ALA A 78 14.16 -11.15 7.87
C ALA A 78 14.63 -9.69 8.04
N GLN A 79 15.82 -9.47 8.58
CA GLN A 79 16.39 -8.13 8.72
C GLN A 79 16.68 -7.47 7.36
N VAL A 80 17.13 -8.24 6.37
CA VAL A 80 17.37 -7.73 5.01
C VAL A 80 16.06 -7.27 4.38
N ASP A 81 15.00 -8.09 4.49
CA ASP A 81 13.68 -7.74 3.95
C ASP A 81 13.03 -6.58 4.69
N TYR A 82 13.23 -6.47 6.01
CA TYR A 82 12.84 -5.30 6.80
C TYR A 82 13.50 -4.02 6.28
N LEU A 83 14.82 -4.03 6.11
CA LEU A 83 15.56 -2.87 5.61
C LEU A 83 15.14 -2.49 4.19
N ARG A 84 14.84 -3.48 3.35
CA ARG A 84 14.25 -3.24 2.03
C ARG A 84 12.89 -2.55 2.14
N ALA A 85 12.03 -2.99 3.06
CA ALA A 85 10.73 -2.35 3.30
C ALA A 85 10.89 -0.90 3.78
N CYS A 86 11.82 -0.62 4.71
CA CYS A 86 12.16 0.75 5.12
C CYS A 86 12.57 1.61 3.93
N GLN A 87 13.49 1.11 3.10
CA GLN A 87 13.95 1.85 1.91
C GLN A 87 12.79 2.19 0.97
N ILE A 88 11.87 1.25 0.73
CA ILE A 88 10.72 1.50 -0.15
C ILE A 88 9.87 2.66 0.39
N ILE A 89 9.58 2.66 1.69
CA ILE A 89 8.76 3.68 2.32
C ILE A 89 9.48 5.03 2.38
N GLU A 90 10.67 5.06 2.98
CA GLU A 90 11.42 6.29 3.25
C GLU A 90 11.94 6.99 1.99
N SER A 91 12.28 6.25 0.93
CA SER A 91 12.93 6.84 -0.25
C SER A 91 12.01 7.08 -1.44
N ARG A 92 10.84 6.43 -1.48
CA ARG A 92 9.98 6.45 -2.67
C ARG A 92 8.50 6.65 -2.37
N PHE A 93 8.00 6.18 -1.23
CA PHE A 93 6.56 6.22 -0.97
C PHE A 93 6.10 7.59 -0.46
N GLU A 94 6.86 8.22 0.42
CA GLU A 94 6.53 9.55 0.98
C GLU A 94 6.40 10.61 -0.12
N ASP A 95 7.48 10.80 -0.88
CA ASP A 95 7.54 11.77 -1.98
C ASP A 95 6.46 11.50 -3.03
N LEU A 96 6.25 10.22 -3.37
CA LEU A 96 5.23 9.87 -4.35
C LEU A 96 3.82 10.20 -3.88
N LEU A 97 3.48 9.92 -2.62
CA LEU A 97 2.16 10.24 -2.07
C LEU A 97 1.95 11.75 -2.05
N TRP A 98 2.97 12.51 -1.66
CA TRP A 98 2.92 13.97 -1.65
C TRP A 98 2.72 14.57 -3.05
N ASP A 99 3.53 14.17 -4.02
CA ASP A 99 3.42 14.61 -5.41
C ASP A 99 2.07 14.20 -6.03
N SER A 100 1.57 13.03 -5.66
CA SER A 100 0.30 12.52 -6.16
C SER A 100 -0.91 13.25 -5.59
N GLU A 101 -0.83 13.81 -4.37
CA GLU A 101 -1.95 14.52 -3.76
C GLU A 101 -2.43 15.68 -4.65
N GLU A 102 -1.52 16.61 -4.96
CA GLU A 102 -1.84 17.78 -5.75
C GLU A 102 -2.30 17.39 -7.16
N LEU A 103 -1.60 16.42 -7.78
CA LEU A 103 -1.94 15.93 -9.11
C LEU A 103 -3.34 15.29 -9.14
N LEU A 104 -3.70 14.46 -8.16
CA LEU A 104 -5.03 13.85 -8.08
C LEU A 104 -6.12 14.91 -7.86
N ILE A 105 -5.87 15.89 -6.99
CA ILE A 105 -6.81 17.01 -6.75
C ILE A 105 -6.99 17.81 -8.04
N VAL A 106 -5.91 18.12 -8.78
CA VAL A 106 -5.98 18.87 -10.04
C VAL A 106 -6.76 18.11 -11.10
N GLN A 107 -6.46 16.81 -11.29
CA GLN A 107 -7.18 16.00 -12.28
C GLN A 107 -8.67 15.87 -11.94
N LEU A 108 -9.02 15.81 -10.66
CA LEU A 108 -10.40 15.73 -10.20
C LEU A 108 -11.11 17.09 -10.12
N ARG A 109 -10.40 18.22 -10.03
CA ARG A 109 -10.98 19.59 -9.96
C ARG A 109 -11.74 20.03 -11.21
N GLY A 110 -11.70 19.29 -12.32
CA GLY A 110 -12.53 19.59 -13.50
C GLY A 110 -12.37 21.02 -14.02
N SER A 111 -13.43 21.60 -14.59
CA SER A 111 -13.44 23.03 -14.95
C SER A 111 -13.95 23.88 -13.79
N TYR A 112 -13.34 25.06 -13.57
CA TYR A 112 -13.68 25.96 -12.47
C TYR A 112 -15.17 26.34 -12.42
N GLY A 113 -15.78 26.62 -13.58
CA GLY A 113 -17.21 26.92 -13.67
C GLY A 113 -18.11 25.72 -13.31
N LEU A 114 -17.70 24.50 -13.68
CA LEU A 114 -18.40 23.27 -13.29
C LEU A 114 -18.29 23.04 -11.79
N GLU A 115 -17.13 23.28 -11.18
CA GLU A 115 -16.93 23.15 -9.72
C GLU A 115 -17.81 24.10 -8.92
N ILE A 116 -17.92 25.37 -9.34
CA ILE A 116 -18.85 26.32 -8.73
C ILE A 116 -20.28 25.76 -8.83
N LEU A 117 -20.66 25.23 -9.99
CA LEU A 117 -21.97 24.65 -10.21
C LEU A 117 -22.23 23.39 -9.35
N LEU A 118 -21.24 22.50 -9.21
CA LEU A 118 -21.30 21.29 -8.38
C LEU A 118 -21.39 21.63 -6.89
N ARG A 119 -20.64 22.63 -6.42
CA ARG A 119 -20.74 23.14 -5.04
C ARG A 119 -22.13 23.69 -4.74
N LEU A 120 -22.72 24.43 -5.67
CA LEU A 120 -24.08 24.95 -5.55
C LEU A 120 -25.14 23.84 -5.60
N THR A 121 -24.92 22.79 -6.39
CA THR A 121 -25.87 21.69 -6.62
C THR A 121 -25.64 20.46 -5.75
N LYS A 122 -24.73 20.53 -4.75
CA LYS A 122 -24.35 19.42 -3.84
C LYS A 122 -25.55 18.72 -3.17
N ARG A 123 -26.68 19.42 -2.99
CA ARG A 123 -27.95 18.85 -2.45
C ARG A 123 -28.80 18.07 -3.46
N TYR A 124 -28.64 18.32 -4.75
CA TYR A 124 -29.57 17.87 -5.79
C TYR A 124 -28.93 16.91 -6.80
N CYS A 125 -27.60 16.90 -6.94
CA CYS A 125 -26.90 16.04 -7.89
C CYS A 125 -25.98 15.03 -7.15
N PRO A 126 -26.37 13.74 -7.05
CA PRO A 126 -25.59 12.74 -6.30
C PRO A 126 -24.15 12.55 -6.81
N LEU A 127 -23.95 12.68 -8.12
CA LEU A 127 -22.62 12.63 -8.75
C LEU A 127 -21.74 13.83 -8.33
N SER A 128 -22.33 15.00 -8.10
CA SER A 128 -21.63 16.20 -7.63
C SER A 128 -21.13 16.04 -6.20
N SER A 129 -21.94 15.45 -5.31
CA SER A 129 -21.53 15.16 -3.95
C SER A 129 -20.42 14.13 -3.91
N TYR A 130 -20.50 13.08 -4.73
CA TYR A 130 -19.49 12.02 -4.74
C TYR A 130 -18.10 12.54 -5.14
N ARG A 131 -18.02 13.30 -6.24
CA ARG A 131 -16.75 13.86 -6.73
C ARG A 131 -16.09 14.81 -5.73
N LEU A 132 -16.87 15.72 -5.13
CA LEU A 132 -16.38 16.65 -4.10
C LEU A 132 -15.91 15.90 -2.84
N ILE A 133 -16.67 14.91 -2.38
CA ILE A 133 -16.30 14.07 -1.22
C ILE A 133 -15.02 13.29 -1.49
N VAL A 134 -14.85 12.74 -2.69
CA VAL A 134 -13.62 12.03 -3.07
C VAL A 134 -12.42 12.99 -3.02
N MET A 135 -12.53 14.18 -3.59
CA MET A 135 -11.45 15.18 -3.58
C MET A 135 -11.09 15.65 -2.18
N GLU A 136 -12.08 16.04 -1.37
CA GLU A 136 -11.90 16.44 0.02
C GLU A 136 -11.27 15.30 0.87
N GLY A 137 -11.47 14.05 0.46
CA GLY A 137 -10.96 12.87 1.15
C GLY A 137 -9.58 12.38 0.69
N ILE A 138 -9.00 12.89 -0.41
CA ILE A 138 -7.72 12.41 -0.93
C ILE A 138 -6.57 12.61 0.06
N PRO A 139 -6.32 13.83 0.60
CA PRO A 139 -5.19 14.04 1.50
C PRO A 139 -5.23 13.06 2.68
N ARG A 140 -6.40 12.95 3.32
CA ARG A 140 -6.62 12.02 4.42
C ARG A 140 -6.34 10.56 4.06
N ARG A 141 -6.74 10.10 2.87
CA ARG A 141 -6.52 8.70 2.45
C ARG A 141 -5.04 8.42 2.17
N LEU A 142 -4.32 9.36 1.55
CA LEU A 142 -2.90 9.20 1.31
C LEU A 142 -2.11 9.23 2.63
N SER A 143 -2.47 10.12 3.57
CA SER A 143 -1.92 10.10 4.93
C SER A 143 -2.19 8.78 5.63
N MET A 144 -3.41 8.23 5.55
CA MET A 144 -3.71 6.92 6.13
C MET A 144 -2.83 5.81 5.53
N PHE A 145 -2.58 5.81 4.23
CA PHE A 145 -1.67 4.83 3.61
C PHE A 145 -0.24 4.95 4.13
N TRP A 146 0.23 6.18 4.33
CA TRP A 146 1.54 6.43 4.92
C TRP A 146 1.60 5.93 6.38
N ASP A 147 0.63 6.34 7.20
CA ASP A 147 0.56 5.97 8.62
C ASP A 147 0.50 4.44 8.80
N ASP A 148 -0.35 3.76 8.01
CA ASP A 148 -0.47 2.30 8.03
C ASP A 148 0.87 1.62 7.65
N ALA A 149 1.58 2.15 6.65
CA ALA A 149 2.89 1.61 6.26
C ALA A 149 3.94 1.78 7.37
N CYS A 150 3.98 2.95 8.01
CA CYS A 150 4.85 3.21 9.15
C CYS A 150 4.52 2.30 10.34
N GLU A 151 3.23 2.08 10.63
CA GLU A 151 2.81 1.16 11.70
C GLU A 151 3.23 -0.28 11.39
N ILE A 152 3.08 -0.74 10.15
CA ILE A 152 3.57 -2.04 9.70
C ILE A 152 5.07 -2.16 9.93
N LEU A 153 5.88 -1.16 9.54
CA LEU A 153 7.32 -1.17 9.78
C LEU A 153 7.67 -1.25 11.27
N ALA A 154 7.00 -0.47 12.12
CA ALA A 154 7.21 -0.53 13.56
C ALA A 154 6.92 -1.93 14.13
N CYS A 155 5.84 -2.57 13.66
CA CYS A 155 5.49 -3.94 14.06
C CYS A 155 6.54 -4.96 13.61
N LEU A 156 7.07 -4.81 12.39
CA LEU A 156 8.11 -5.68 11.86
C LEU A 156 9.43 -5.54 12.61
N ASN A 157 9.82 -4.30 12.95
CA ASN A 157 11.00 -4.06 13.79
C ASN A 157 10.86 -4.75 15.15
N HIS A 158 9.71 -4.60 15.80
CA HIS A 158 9.42 -5.26 17.07
C HIS A 158 9.49 -6.79 16.96
N LEU A 159 8.99 -7.35 15.85
CA LEU A 159 9.05 -8.78 15.60
C LEU A 159 10.50 -9.28 15.48
N GLY A 160 11.37 -8.53 14.81
CA GLY A 160 12.81 -8.83 14.73
C GLY A 160 13.49 -8.85 16.10
N GLU A 161 13.15 -7.90 16.99
CA GLU A 161 13.64 -7.88 18.37
C GLU A 161 13.15 -9.09 19.18
N VAL A 162 11.88 -9.49 19.01
CA VAL A 162 11.32 -10.69 19.65
C VAL A 162 12.05 -11.95 19.17
N MET A 163 12.24 -12.11 17.86
CA MET A 163 12.97 -13.25 17.29
C MET A 163 14.39 -13.33 17.84
N SER A 164 15.09 -12.21 17.91
CA SER A 164 16.45 -12.13 18.47
C SER A 164 16.48 -12.55 19.94
N ARG A 165 15.53 -12.09 20.76
CA ARG A 165 15.40 -12.51 22.16
C ARG A 165 15.14 -14.01 22.30
N ILE A 166 14.27 -14.58 21.47
CA ILE A 166 13.99 -16.02 21.46
C ILE A 166 15.25 -16.80 21.05
N GLN A 167 15.97 -16.35 20.02
CA GLN A 167 17.20 -17.00 19.57
C GLN A 167 18.30 -17.04 20.63
N ILE A 168 18.44 -15.97 21.43
CA ILE A 168 19.34 -15.98 22.60
C ILE A 168 18.94 -17.08 23.59
N ARG A 169 17.64 -17.29 23.82
CA ARG A 169 17.15 -18.37 24.69
C ARG A 169 17.45 -19.74 24.10
N PHE A 170 17.28 -19.92 22.80
CA PHE A 170 17.61 -21.17 22.12
C PHE A 170 19.08 -21.54 22.24
N ARG A 171 20.01 -20.59 22.42
CA ARG A 171 21.43 -20.88 22.65
C ARG A 171 21.73 -21.39 24.07
N SER A 172 20.89 -21.12 25.07
CA SER A 172 21.08 -21.62 26.45
C SER A 172 20.73 -23.11 26.57
N PRO A 173 21.69 -23.99 26.91
CA PRO A 173 21.42 -25.41 27.11
C PRO A 173 20.43 -25.67 28.26
N GLU A 174 20.49 -24.88 29.33
CA GLU A 174 19.60 -24.99 30.50
C GLU A 174 18.16 -24.65 30.11
N TRP A 175 17.99 -23.58 29.33
CA TRP A 175 16.68 -23.19 28.82
C TRP A 175 16.12 -24.27 27.89
N ARG A 176 16.93 -24.79 26.96
CA ARG A 176 16.52 -25.90 26.08
C ARG A 176 16.08 -27.11 26.90
N ALA A 177 16.92 -27.59 27.82
CA ALA A 177 16.62 -28.75 28.64
C ALA A 177 15.31 -28.61 29.43
N TYR A 178 14.98 -27.41 29.90
CA TYR A 178 13.75 -27.13 30.63
C TYR A 178 12.49 -27.12 29.74
N TYR A 179 12.59 -26.65 28.49
CA TYR A 179 11.46 -26.47 27.59
C TYR A 179 11.30 -27.54 26.50
N THR A 180 12.32 -28.38 26.28
CA THR A 180 12.23 -29.52 25.35
C THR A 180 11.09 -30.46 25.76
N GLY A 181 10.20 -30.76 24.82
CA GLY A 181 9.04 -31.64 25.03
C GLY A 181 7.87 -30.99 25.80
N ARG A 182 7.97 -29.73 26.22
CA ARG A 182 6.87 -29.02 26.88
C ARG A 182 5.77 -28.64 25.89
N ARG A 183 4.63 -29.33 25.97
CA ARG A 183 3.51 -29.20 25.03
C ARG A 183 2.91 -27.80 24.96
N ASP A 184 2.83 -27.10 26.09
CA ASP A 184 2.34 -25.72 26.16
C ASP A 184 3.16 -24.77 25.27
N VAL A 185 4.49 -24.86 25.35
CA VAL A 185 5.39 -24.03 24.55
C VAL A 185 5.43 -24.46 23.09
N ILE A 186 5.43 -25.77 22.82
CA ILE A 186 5.35 -26.31 21.46
C ILE A 186 4.06 -25.86 20.76
N ASN A 187 2.92 -25.96 21.45
CA ASN A 187 1.64 -25.53 20.90
C ASN A 187 1.60 -24.02 20.64
N LEU A 188 2.23 -23.21 21.50
CA LEU A 188 2.36 -21.78 21.26
C LEU A 188 3.10 -21.51 19.95
N PHE A 189 4.28 -22.10 19.76
CA PHE A 189 5.04 -21.96 18.51
C PHE A 189 4.27 -22.46 17.30
N ALA A 190 3.63 -23.63 17.38
CA ALA A 190 2.86 -24.21 16.28
C ALA A 190 1.68 -23.31 15.88
N ASN A 191 0.94 -22.79 16.85
CA ASN A 191 -0.17 -21.86 16.60
C ASN A 191 0.34 -20.56 15.99
N THR A 192 1.41 -19.98 16.53
CA THR A 192 2.02 -18.77 15.95
C THR A 192 2.51 -19.01 14.52
N SER A 193 3.16 -20.14 14.23
CA SER A 193 3.55 -20.51 12.87
C SER A 193 2.35 -20.59 11.93
N TYR A 194 1.26 -21.21 12.37
CA TYR A 194 0.03 -21.32 11.58
C TYR A 194 -0.55 -19.94 11.26
N TYR A 195 -0.63 -19.04 12.23
CA TYR A 195 -1.13 -17.68 11.99
C TYR A 195 -0.24 -16.90 11.02
N THR A 196 1.08 -17.02 11.13
CA THR A 196 2.02 -16.37 10.22
C THR A 196 1.85 -16.89 8.79
N LEU A 197 1.65 -18.21 8.61
CA LEU A 197 1.40 -18.84 7.32
C LEU A 197 0.08 -18.36 6.69
N VAL A 198 -1.02 -18.39 7.45
CA VAL A 198 -2.34 -17.95 6.96
C VAL A 198 -2.31 -16.48 6.54
N TRP A 199 -1.56 -15.65 7.26
CA TRP A 199 -1.42 -14.24 6.92
C TRP A 199 -0.68 -14.04 5.58
N ARG A 200 0.42 -14.78 5.36
CA ARG A 200 1.16 -14.77 4.08
C ARG A 200 0.22 -15.08 2.92
N ASP A 201 -0.55 -16.15 3.02
CA ASP A 201 -1.46 -16.57 1.95
C ASP A 201 -2.54 -15.50 1.70
N ARG A 202 -3.02 -14.82 2.76
CA ARG A 202 -3.98 -13.71 2.59
C ARG A 202 -3.39 -12.51 1.88
N VAL A 203 -2.13 -12.15 2.16
CA VAL A 203 -1.46 -11.03 1.49
C VAL A 203 -1.18 -11.35 0.04
N GLU A 204 -0.67 -12.54 -0.27
CA GLU A 204 -0.47 -12.98 -1.65
C GLU A 204 -1.78 -12.93 -2.44
N ASN A 205 -2.86 -13.46 -1.86
CA ASN A 205 -4.20 -13.34 -2.44
C ASN A 205 -4.65 -11.88 -2.61
N HIS A 206 -4.35 -11.00 -1.66
CA HIS A 206 -4.71 -9.58 -1.74
C HIS A 206 -3.94 -8.85 -2.85
N ILE A 207 -2.64 -9.13 -3.02
CA ILE A 207 -1.85 -8.58 -4.11
C ILE A 207 -2.40 -9.07 -5.45
N THR A 208 -2.53 -10.40 -5.62
CA THR A 208 -2.97 -11.01 -6.88
C THR A 208 -4.40 -10.63 -7.26
N TYR A 209 -5.35 -10.70 -6.31
CA TYR A 209 -6.77 -10.50 -6.59
C TYR A 209 -7.30 -9.10 -6.28
N GLY A 210 -6.66 -8.36 -5.37
CA GLY A 210 -7.08 -7.03 -4.96
C GLY A 210 -6.40 -5.92 -5.77
N LEU A 211 -5.07 -5.97 -5.91
CA LEU A 211 -4.31 -4.89 -6.55
C LEU A 211 -4.17 -5.08 -8.07
N TYR A 212 -4.05 -6.31 -8.57
CA TYR A 212 -3.83 -6.58 -10.00
C TYR A 212 -5.07 -7.02 -10.79
N LYS A 213 -6.08 -7.61 -10.15
CA LYS A 213 -7.29 -8.10 -10.87
C LYS A 213 -8.17 -6.99 -11.43
N PHE A 214 -8.13 -5.78 -10.87
CA PHE A 214 -8.87 -4.65 -11.41
C PHE A 214 -8.31 -4.12 -12.74
N ASN A 215 -7.15 -4.61 -13.18
CA ASN A 215 -6.54 -4.20 -14.44
C ASN A 215 -7.07 -4.97 -15.66
N THR A 216 -7.88 -6.03 -15.50
CA THR A 216 -8.31 -6.87 -16.63
C THR A 216 -9.73 -6.66 -17.14
N GLN A 217 -10.64 -5.93 -16.48
CA GLN A 217 -11.99 -5.72 -17.06
C GLN A 217 -12.93 -4.69 -16.43
N VAL A 218 -12.47 -3.84 -15.52
CA VAL A 218 -13.31 -2.73 -15.03
C VAL A 218 -12.64 -1.43 -15.42
N GLU A 219 -12.81 -1.04 -16.69
CA GLU A 219 -13.06 0.36 -16.97
C GLU A 219 -14.09 0.81 -15.92
N LEU A 220 -13.73 1.73 -15.02
CA LEU A 220 -14.75 2.42 -14.24
C LEU A 220 -15.68 3.02 -15.28
N ASN A 221 -16.83 2.38 -15.47
CA ASN A 221 -17.85 2.78 -16.41
C ASN A 221 -18.46 4.06 -15.85
N ILE A 222 -17.74 5.17 -16.02
CA ILE A 222 -18.31 6.50 -15.95
C ILE A 222 -19.23 6.55 -17.16
N ASP A 223 -20.50 6.27 -16.91
CA ASP A 223 -21.55 6.15 -17.90
C ASP A 223 -21.51 7.35 -18.86
N ASP A 224 -21.07 7.11 -20.10
CA ASP A 224 -20.95 8.11 -21.18
C ASP A 224 -22.28 8.83 -21.46
N ARG A 225 -23.40 8.34 -20.93
CA ARG A 225 -24.73 8.97 -21.01
C ARG A 225 -24.83 10.35 -20.36
N PHE A 226 -23.88 10.75 -19.51
CA PHE A 226 -23.84 12.11 -18.93
C PHE A 226 -22.95 13.11 -19.70
N SER A 227 -22.36 12.72 -20.84
CA SER A 227 -21.56 13.61 -21.69
C SER A 227 -22.39 14.38 -22.74
N GLY A 228 -23.68 14.60 -22.47
CA GLY A 228 -24.57 15.38 -23.33
C GLY A 228 -24.30 16.89 -23.24
N ASN A 229 -23.74 17.46 -24.31
CA ASN A 229 -23.81 18.85 -24.74
C ASN A 229 -24.04 19.93 -23.66
N MET A 230 -22.95 20.36 -23.02
CA MET A 230 -22.88 21.68 -22.39
C MET A 230 -21.73 22.45 -23.04
N ILE A 231 -22.00 23.04 -24.20
CA ILE A 231 -21.22 24.18 -24.70
C ILE A 231 -21.93 25.43 -24.21
N PRO A 232 -21.24 26.31 -23.47
CA PRO A 232 -21.26 27.71 -23.90
C PRO A 232 -19.85 28.19 -24.25
N GLN A 233 -19.80 28.87 -25.40
CA GLN A 233 -18.66 29.62 -25.91
C GLN A 233 -18.19 30.67 -24.91
N VAL A 234 -16.90 30.69 -24.55
CA VAL A 234 -16.14 31.93 -24.38
C VAL A 234 -14.70 31.67 -24.83
N GLN A 235 -14.42 32.10 -26.06
CA GLN A 235 -13.07 32.29 -26.58
C GLN A 235 -12.68 33.75 -26.29
N ARG A 236 -11.43 33.98 -25.89
CA ARG A 236 -10.72 35.27 -25.67
C ARG A 236 -10.99 36.00 -24.34
N SER A 237 -10.04 35.90 -23.42
CA SER A 237 -9.39 37.06 -22.78
C SER A 237 -8.19 36.60 -21.95
N MET A 238 -7.03 37.24 -22.17
CA MET A 238 -5.82 37.32 -21.30
C MET A 238 -5.01 36.02 -21.14
N MET A 239 -3.77 35.80 -21.61
CA MET A 239 -2.58 36.65 -21.80
C MET A 239 -2.41 37.78 -20.79
N LEU A 240 -1.31 37.70 -20.04
CA LEU A 240 -0.77 38.61 -19.01
C LEU A 240 -1.16 38.28 -17.57
N GLY A 241 -0.14 37.97 -16.77
CA GLY A 241 -0.25 37.95 -15.30
C GLY A 241 0.60 36.88 -14.63
N GLY A 242 1.92 37.07 -14.62
CA GLY A 242 2.81 36.32 -13.73
C GLY A 242 2.57 36.66 -12.26
N GLY A 243 2.81 35.71 -11.37
CA GLY A 243 2.80 35.92 -9.93
C GLY A 243 3.01 34.62 -9.18
N ARG A 244 4.24 34.39 -8.69
CA ARG A 244 4.55 33.38 -7.66
C ARG A 244 3.74 33.68 -6.41
N ALA A 245 3.12 32.67 -5.81
CA ALA A 245 2.64 32.73 -4.44
C ALA A 245 3.26 31.58 -3.65
N THR A 246 3.85 31.97 -2.53
CA THR A 246 4.71 31.25 -1.60
C THR A 246 3.96 30.24 -0.72
N SER A 247 4.73 29.21 -0.37
CA SER A 247 4.59 28.27 0.74
C SER A 247 3.98 28.84 2.02
N VAL A 248 2.99 28.13 2.58
CA VAL A 248 2.64 28.18 4.01
C VAL A 248 2.16 26.79 4.41
N TRP A 249 3.04 25.94 4.95
CA TRP A 249 2.71 24.89 5.93
C TRP A 249 3.99 24.49 6.67
N MET A 250 4.36 25.34 7.63
CA MET A 250 5.06 24.91 8.84
C MET A 250 3.98 24.77 9.92
N ASN A 251 4.05 23.67 10.67
CA ASN A 251 3.18 23.27 11.79
C ASN A 251 1.87 22.57 11.39
N ARG A 252 1.91 21.24 11.37
CA ARG A 252 1.19 20.39 12.32
C ARG A 252 1.74 18.98 12.34
#